data_AF-A0A964LBI1-F1
#
_entry.id   AF-A0A964LBI1-F1
#
_cell.length_a   1.000
_cell.length_b   1.000
_cell.length_c   1.000
_cell.angle_alpha   90.00
_cell.angle_beta   90.00
_cell.angle_gamma   90.00
#
_symmetry.space_group_name_H-M   'P 1'
#
loop_
_entity.id
_entity.type
_entity.pdbx_description
1 polymer ?
#
loop_
_entity_poly.entity_id
_entity_poly.type
_entity_poly.pdbx_seq_one_letter_code
_entity_poly.pdbx_strand_id
1 'polypeptide(L)'
;MLLAALAGCRVIEREGANPLPENTAPLAYSDMVNRARGQASSALDAFYVDAWLDLEQAAQRLEQTARLLPKTTQIPEAFKSKVETESDLLRKDATKLLEAAHAKNAPQANEAMQRINQRVRELRAQEKVDEKK
;
A
#
# COMPACT_ATOMS: atom_id res chain seq x y z
N MET A 1 15.83 -32.62 -28.88
CA MET A 1 16.39 -31.81 -27.77
C MET A 1 17.11 -30.64 -28.43
N LEU A 2 16.78 -29.37 -28.23
CA LEU A 2 16.43 -28.67 -26.99
C LEU A 2 15.55 -27.46 -27.37
N LEU A 3 14.30 -27.42 -26.91
CA LEU A 3 13.44 -26.23 -26.99
C LEU A 3 13.75 -25.37 -25.76
N ALA A 4 14.62 -24.37 -25.92
CA ALA A 4 14.86 -23.36 -24.90
C ALA A 4 13.63 -22.42 -24.85
N ALA A 5 12.65 -22.80 -24.04
CA ALA A 5 11.57 -21.92 -23.63
C ALA A 5 12.16 -20.76 -22.82
N LEU A 6 12.39 -19.63 -23.50
CA LEU A 6 12.48 -18.32 -22.87
C LEU A 6 11.09 -17.99 -22.31
N ALA A 7 10.74 -18.65 -21.20
CA ALA A 7 9.76 -18.10 -20.28
C ALA A 7 10.42 -16.84 -19.71
N GLY A 8 10.17 -15.71 -20.37
CA GLY A 8 10.44 -14.41 -19.78
C GLY A 8 9.83 -14.42 -18.39
N CYS A 9 10.68 -14.40 -17.37
CA CYS A 9 10.30 -13.99 -16.04
C CYS A 9 9.64 -12.64 -16.24
N ARG A 10 8.31 -12.63 -16.20
CA ARG A 10 7.55 -11.42 -16.05
C ARG A 10 7.98 -10.94 -14.68
N VAL A 11 8.98 -10.06 -14.63
CA VAL A 11 9.18 -9.21 -13.47
C VAL A 11 7.82 -8.57 -13.31
N ILE A 12 7.08 -9.06 -12.32
CA ILE A 12 5.85 -8.45 -11.88
C ILE A 12 6.34 -7.10 -11.40
N GLU A 13 6.25 -6.10 -12.27
CA GLU A 13 6.48 -4.71 -11.91
C GLU A 13 5.60 -4.48 -10.69
N ARG A 14 6.23 -4.22 -9.54
CA ARG A 14 5.51 -4.14 -8.27
C ARG A 14 4.56 -2.96 -8.38
N GLU A 15 3.30 -3.22 -8.68
CA GLU A 15 2.24 -2.21 -8.73
C GLU A 15 2.30 -1.40 -7.43
N GLY A 16 2.61 -0.10 -7.56
CA GLY A 16 2.80 0.79 -6.41
C GLY A 16 4.23 1.26 -6.10
N ALA A 17 5.23 0.81 -6.86
CA ALA A 17 6.63 1.21 -6.68
C ALA A 17 6.90 2.68 -7.06
N ASN A 18 6.25 3.18 -8.12
CA ASN A 18 6.42 4.57 -8.58
C ASN A 18 5.50 5.52 -7.81
N PRO A 19 5.94 6.72 -7.38
CA PRO A 19 5.08 7.73 -6.74
C PRO A 19 3.82 8.05 -7.57
N LEU A 20 2.72 8.45 -6.91
CA LEU A 20 1.53 8.90 -7.64
C LEU A 20 1.79 10.29 -8.23
N PRO A 21 1.42 10.57 -9.50
CA PRO A 21 1.52 11.92 -10.04
C PRO A 21 0.46 12.82 -9.40
N GLU A 22 0.83 14.04 -9.00
CA GLU A 22 -0.02 14.94 -8.22
C GLU A 22 -1.25 15.46 -8.97
N ASN A 23 -1.24 15.45 -10.32
CA ASN A 23 -2.27 16.03 -11.18
C ASN A 23 -2.95 15.02 -12.12
N THR A 24 -3.04 13.75 -11.72
CA THR A 24 -3.69 12.71 -12.53
C THR A 24 -5.17 12.60 -12.21
N ALA A 25 -5.95 12.09 -13.18
CA ALA A 25 -7.34 11.71 -12.93
C ALA A 25 -7.44 10.77 -11.70
N PRO A 26 -8.48 10.90 -10.86
CA PRO A 26 -8.65 10.05 -9.70
C PRO A 26 -8.68 8.56 -10.07
N LEU A 27 -7.80 7.79 -9.42
CA LEU A 27 -7.76 6.33 -9.57
C LEU A 27 -9.03 5.68 -8.98
N ALA A 28 -9.35 4.48 -9.43
CA ALA A 28 -10.39 3.68 -8.81
C ALA A 28 -9.97 3.25 -7.39
N TYR A 29 -10.95 3.06 -6.51
CA TYR A 29 -10.71 2.62 -5.14
C TYR A 29 -9.93 1.30 -5.08
N SER A 30 -10.31 0.33 -5.91
CA SER A 30 -9.64 -0.99 -6.03
C SER A 30 -8.16 -0.86 -6.38
N ASP A 31 -7.82 -0.02 -7.37
CA ASP A 31 -6.44 0.22 -7.80
C ASP A 31 -5.60 0.81 -6.67
N MET A 32 -6.16 1.76 -5.92
CA MET A 32 -5.49 2.38 -4.78
C MET A 32 -5.28 1.43 -3.61
N VAL A 33 -6.24 0.55 -3.35
CA VAL A 33 -6.10 -0.49 -2.32
C VAL A 33 -5.07 -1.55 -2.74
N ASN A 34 -5.05 -1.96 -4.01
CA ASN A 34 -4.04 -2.88 -4.53
C ASN A 34 -2.63 -2.27 -4.49
N ARG A 35 -2.52 -0.98 -4.81
CA ARG A 35 -1.30 -0.20 -4.64
C ARG A 35 -0.82 -0.15 -3.19
N ALA A 36 -1.70 0.17 -2.24
CA ALA A 36 -1.37 0.17 -0.82
C ALA A 36 -0.86 -1.20 -0.34
N ARG A 37 -1.46 -2.29 -0.86
CA ARG A 37 -0.99 -3.65 -0.61
C ARG A 37 0.40 -3.91 -1.16
N GLY A 38 0.68 -3.55 -2.41
CA GLY A 38 2.01 -3.72 -3.01
C GLY A 38 3.10 -2.97 -2.24
N GLN A 39 2.78 -1.77 -1.76
CA GLN A 39 3.67 -0.96 -0.92
C GLN A 39 3.88 -1.57 0.46
N ALA A 40 2.84 -2.07 1.11
CA ALA A 40 2.95 -2.76 2.40
C ALA A 40 3.81 -4.04 2.27
N SER A 41 3.66 -4.81 1.20
CA SER A 41 4.54 -5.96 0.92
C SER A 41 5.98 -5.54 0.68
N SER A 42 6.22 -4.46 -0.07
CA SER A 42 7.57 -3.95 -0.30
C SER A 42 8.24 -3.41 0.97
N ALA A 43 7.47 -2.76 1.85
CA ALA A 43 7.95 -2.33 3.17
C ALA A 43 8.37 -3.53 4.03
N LEU A 44 7.58 -4.61 4.02
CA LEU A 44 7.90 -5.82 4.76
C LEU A 44 9.20 -6.47 4.25
N ASP A 45 9.35 -6.59 2.93
CA ASP A 45 10.58 -7.11 2.32
C ASP A 45 11.80 -6.28 2.73
N ALA A 46 11.69 -4.94 2.64
CA ALA A 46 12.78 -4.02 2.99
C ALA A 46 13.15 -4.12 4.48
N PHE A 47 12.16 -4.22 5.36
CA PHE A 47 12.40 -4.41 6.79
C PHE A 47 13.17 -5.69 7.09
N TYR A 48 12.81 -6.82 6.46
CA TYR A 48 13.47 -8.10 6.72
C TYR A 48 14.93 -8.17 6.29
N VAL A 49 15.37 -7.29 5.39
CA VAL A 49 16.77 -7.21 4.91
C VAL A 49 17.50 -5.97 5.45
N ASP A 50 16.95 -5.30 6.46
CA ASP A 50 17.48 -4.06 7.05
C ASP A 50 17.71 -2.93 6.03
N ALA A 51 16.96 -2.92 4.93
CA ALA A 51 16.99 -1.87 3.91
C ALA A 51 16.17 -0.65 4.35
N TRP A 52 16.68 0.07 5.37
CA TRP A 52 16.00 1.21 6.00
C TRP A 52 15.57 2.30 5.01
N LEU A 53 16.41 2.61 4.02
CA LEU A 53 16.07 3.62 3.00
C LEU A 53 14.88 3.17 2.14
N ASP A 54 14.85 1.90 1.74
CA ASP A 54 13.74 1.36 0.95
C ASP A 54 12.45 1.29 1.77
N LEU A 55 12.57 1.02 3.08
CA LEU A 55 11.46 1.07 4.03
C LEU A 55 10.89 2.49 4.17
N GLU A 56 11.74 3.51 4.29
CA GLU A 56 11.33 4.92 4.32
C GLU A 56 10.57 5.31 3.04
N GLN A 57 11.11 4.95 1.88
CA GLN A 57 10.46 5.25 0.60
C GLN A 57 9.12 4.51 0.46
N ALA A 58 9.04 3.25 0.91
CA ALA A 58 7.77 2.52 0.92
C ALA A 58 6.74 3.19 1.84
N ALA A 59 7.16 3.65 3.02
CA ALA A 59 6.32 4.37 3.96
C ALA A 59 5.80 5.71 3.38
N GLN A 60 6.66 6.48 2.72
CA GLN A 60 6.26 7.72 2.03
C GLN A 60 5.22 7.48 0.94
N ARG A 61 5.44 6.46 0.10
CA ARG A 61 4.48 6.10 -0.96
C ARG A 61 3.15 5.61 -0.40
N LEU A 62 3.18 4.89 0.71
CA LEU A 62 1.97 4.45 1.41
C LEU A 62 1.20 5.62 2.02
N GLU A 63 1.92 6.58 2.60
CA GLU A 63 1.35 7.81 3.15
C GLU A 63 0.66 8.63 2.06
N GLN A 64 1.31 8.80 0.90
CA GLN A 64 0.72 9.45 -0.26
C GLN A 64 -0.54 8.71 -0.75
N THR A 65 -0.47 7.37 -0.80
CA THR A 65 -1.60 6.53 -1.22
C THR A 65 -2.78 6.71 -0.27
N ALA A 66 -2.54 6.71 1.04
CA ALA A 66 -3.55 6.93 2.06
C ALA A 66 -4.20 8.32 1.96
N ARG A 67 -3.42 9.38 1.68
CA ARG A 67 -3.97 10.75 1.47
C ARG A 67 -4.94 10.85 0.29
N LEU A 68 -4.70 10.06 -0.75
CA LEU A 68 -5.48 10.12 -1.99
C LEU A 68 -6.63 9.13 -2.03
N LEU A 69 -6.66 8.14 -1.12
CA LEU A 69 -7.69 7.10 -1.08
C LEU A 69 -9.13 7.65 -0.94
N PRO A 70 -9.43 8.71 -0.16
CA PRO A 70 -10.78 9.30 -0.12
C PRO A 70 -11.19 10.01 -1.41
N LYS A 71 -10.23 10.37 -2.26
CA LYS A 71 -10.47 11.09 -3.52
C LYS A 71 -10.69 10.13 -4.70
N THR A 72 -10.67 8.83 -4.44
CA THR A 72 -10.82 7.81 -5.48
C THR A 72 -12.22 7.78 -6.07
N THR A 73 -12.33 7.23 -7.27
CA THR A 73 -13.62 6.91 -7.88
C THR A 73 -14.05 5.49 -7.48
N GLN A 74 -15.34 5.19 -7.64
CA GLN A 74 -15.88 3.84 -7.41
C GLN A 74 -15.65 3.32 -5.97
N ILE A 75 -15.70 4.20 -4.97
CA ILE A 75 -15.67 3.80 -3.57
C ILE A 75 -16.91 2.96 -3.26
N PRO A 76 -16.74 1.74 -2.70
CA PRO A 76 -17.86 0.88 -2.34
C PRO A 76 -18.90 1.61 -1.47
N GLU A 77 -20.19 1.43 -1.76
CA GLU A 77 -21.28 2.15 -1.09
C GLU A 77 -21.25 1.90 0.43
N ALA A 78 -21.02 0.65 0.81
CA ALA A 78 -20.87 0.24 2.21
C ALA A 78 -19.69 0.91 2.94
N PHE A 79 -18.76 1.50 2.19
CA PHE A 79 -17.51 2.05 2.70
C PHE A 79 -17.38 3.57 2.59
N LYS A 80 -18.24 4.25 1.81
CA LYS A 80 -18.18 5.71 1.61
C LYS A 80 -18.12 6.53 2.90
N SER A 81 -18.84 6.12 3.94
CA SER A 81 -18.85 6.82 5.24
C SER A 81 -17.61 6.57 6.09
N LYS A 82 -16.81 5.55 5.77
CA LYS A 82 -15.63 5.12 6.53
C LYS A 82 -14.32 5.44 5.83
N VAL A 83 -14.36 5.64 4.51
CA VAL A 83 -13.16 5.81 3.67
C VAL A 83 -12.24 6.91 4.20
N GLU A 84 -12.77 8.05 4.64
CA GLU A 84 -11.97 9.15 5.19
C GLU A 84 -11.23 8.73 6.47
N THR A 85 -11.97 8.16 7.44
CA THR A 85 -11.42 7.71 8.72
C THR A 85 -10.35 6.64 8.52
N GLU A 86 -10.63 5.63 7.72
CA GLU A 86 -9.72 4.51 7.47
C GLU A 86 -8.47 4.95 6.70
N SER A 87 -8.63 5.90 5.77
CA SER A 87 -7.52 6.54 5.07
C SER A 87 -6.62 7.33 6.01
N ASP A 88 -7.21 8.10 6.95
CA ASP A 88 -6.44 8.86 7.93
C ASP A 88 -5.68 7.95 8.91
N LEU A 89 -6.28 6.83 9.31
CA LEU A 89 -5.60 5.82 10.13
C LEU A 89 -4.42 5.19 9.38
N LEU A 90 -4.62 4.78 8.12
CA LEU A 90 -3.54 4.26 7.28
C LEU A 90 -2.41 5.28 7.12
N ARG A 91 -2.77 6.55 6.89
CA ARG A 91 -1.82 7.66 6.76
C ARG A 91 -0.99 7.83 8.03
N LYS A 92 -1.63 7.85 9.20
CA LYS A 92 -0.95 7.95 10.50
C LYS A 92 0.00 6.78 10.74
N ASP A 93 -0.40 5.55 10.42
CA ASP A 93 0.47 4.39 10.56
C ASP A 93 1.65 4.42 9.58
N ALA A 94 1.44 4.90 8.35
CA ALA A 94 2.50 5.13 7.37
C ALA A 94 3.50 6.21 7.83
N THR A 95 3.02 7.31 8.43
CA THR A 95 3.88 8.34 9.04
C THR A 95 4.72 7.76 10.18
N LYS A 96 4.12 6.96 11.07
CA LYS A 96 4.86 6.27 12.14
C LYS A 96 5.91 5.31 11.59
N LEU A 97 5.60 4.59 10.51
CA LEU A 97 6.57 3.72 9.85
C LEU A 97 7.74 4.52 9.29
N LEU A 98 7.47 5.68 8.67
CA LEU A 98 8.50 6.58 8.15
C LEU A 98 9.42 7.07 9.28
N GLU A 99 8.85 7.55 10.38
CA GLU A 99 9.61 8.01 11.55
C GLU A 99 10.45 6.89 12.15
N ALA A 100 9.88 5.69 12.31
CA ALA A 100 10.59 4.52 12.82
C ALA A 100 11.71 4.06 11.88
N ALA A 101 11.49 4.09 10.56
CA ALA A 101 12.49 3.71 9.57
C ALA A 101 13.66 4.71 9.56
N HIS A 102 13.37 6.01 9.59
CA HIS A 102 14.37 7.07 9.70
C HIS A 102 15.21 6.95 10.99
N ALA A 103 14.57 6.59 12.10
CA ALA A 103 15.24 6.33 13.37
C ALA A 103 15.89 4.92 13.46
N LYS A 104 15.73 4.08 12.44
CA LYS A 104 16.12 2.65 12.42
C LYS A 104 15.62 1.88 13.65
N ASN A 105 14.41 2.23 14.11
CA ASN A 105 13.78 1.65 15.28
C ASN A 105 12.98 0.42 14.89
N ALA A 106 13.64 -0.74 14.88
CA ALA A 106 13.04 -2.00 14.43
C ALA A 106 11.75 -2.40 15.17
N PRO A 107 11.67 -2.29 16.52
CA PRO A 107 10.42 -2.57 17.24
C PRO A 107 9.25 -1.72 16.76
N GLN A 108 9.43 -0.39 16.66
CA GLN A 108 8.37 0.52 16.24
C GLN A 108 8.00 0.34 14.76
N ALA A 109 8.99 0.08 13.90
CA ALA A 109 8.75 -0.22 12.49
C ALA A 109 7.91 -1.49 12.34
N ASN A 110 8.22 -2.55 13.08
CA ASN A 110 7.45 -3.79 13.06
C ASN A 110 5.99 -3.58 13.52
N GLU A 111 5.78 -2.84 14.62
CA GLU A 111 4.43 -2.52 15.10
C GLU A 111 3.62 -1.70 14.07
N ALA A 112 4.25 -0.70 13.44
CA ALA A 112 3.60 0.11 12.42
C ALA A 112 3.23 -0.73 11.18
N MET A 113 4.13 -1.61 10.73
CA MET A 113 3.86 -2.54 9.63
C MET A 113 2.72 -3.51 9.93
N GLN A 114 2.62 -4.02 11.16
CA GLN A 114 1.51 -4.89 11.55
C GLN A 114 0.15 -4.17 11.42
N ARG A 115 0.08 -2.93 11.92
CA ARG A 115 -1.14 -2.10 11.79
C ARG A 115 -1.47 -1.77 10.33
N ILE A 116 -0.48 -1.42 9.53
CA ILE A 116 -0.63 -1.18 8.08
C ILE A 116 -1.19 -2.43 7.39
N ASN A 117 -0.59 -3.60 7.62
CA ASN A 117 -1.02 -4.84 6.97
C ASN A 117 -2.46 -5.21 7.36
N GLN A 118 -2.82 -5.01 8.63
CA GLN A 118 -4.19 -5.23 9.09
C GLN A 118 -5.17 -4.28 8.39
N ARG A 119 -4.86 -2.99 8.36
CA ARG A 119 -5.70 -1.96 7.70
C ARG A 119 -5.90 -2.24 6.22
N VAL A 120 -4.83 -2.58 5.50
CA VAL A 120 -4.90 -2.93 4.07
C VAL A 120 -5.82 -4.14 3.84
N ARG A 121 -5.82 -5.14 4.74
CA ARG A 121 -6.75 -6.28 4.64
C ARG A 121 -8.20 -5.85 4.85
N GLU A 122 -8.46 -4.96 5.81
CA GLU A 122 -9.79 -4.40 6.08
C GLU A 122 -10.32 -3.62 4.87
N LEU A 123 -9.50 -2.74 4.27
CA LEU A 123 -9.85 -1.97 3.08
C LEU A 123 -10.28 -2.86 1.90
N ARG A 124 -9.62 -4.01 1.72
CA ARG A 124 -9.94 -5.00 0.68
C ARG A 124 -11.19 -5.81 0.97
N ALA A 125 -11.50 -6.07 2.25
CA ALA A 125 -12.72 -6.78 2.59
C ALA A 125 -13.95 -5.99 2.13
N GLN A 126 -13.87 -4.65 2.17
CA GLN A 126 -14.94 -3.75 1.76
C GLN A 126 -15.14 -3.73 0.23
N GLU A 127 -14.06 -3.84 -0.55
CA GLU A 127 -14.11 -3.98 -2.01
C GLU A 127 -14.95 -5.22 -2.44
N LYS A 128 -14.68 -6.37 -1.82
CA LYS A 128 -15.33 -7.65 -2.18
C LYS A 128 -16.81 -7.75 -1.82
N VAL A 129 -17.30 -6.87 -0.94
CA VAL A 129 -18.72 -6.86 -0.54
C VAL A 129 -19.58 -6.32 -1.68
N ASP A 130 -19.08 -5.35 -2.46
CA ASP A 130 -19.84 -4.73 -3.55
C ASP A 130 -19.79 -5.55 -4.85
N GLU A 131 -18.73 -6.33 -5.12
CA GLU A 131 -18.67 -7.23 -6.29
C GLU A 131 -19.71 -8.37 -6.24
N LYS A 132 -20.28 -8.66 -5.06
CA LYS A 132 -21.23 -9.77 -4.85
C LYS A 132 -22.70 -9.36 -4.99
N LYS A 133 -22.98 -8.14 -5.41
CA LYS A 133 -24.34 -7.58 -5.51
C LYS A 133 -24.70 -7.25 -6.94
#